data_AF-A0A0F0HIC8-F1
#
_entry.id   AF-A0A0F0HIC8-F1
#
_cell.length_a   1.000
_cell.length_b   1.000
_cell.length_c   1.000
_cell.angle_alpha   90.00
_cell.angle_beta   90.00
_cell.angle_gamma   90.00
#
_symmetry.space_group_name_H-M   'P 1'
#
loop_
_entity.id
_entity.type
_entity.pdbx_description
1 polymer ?
#
loop_
_entity_poly.entity_id
_entity_poly.type
_entity_poly.pdbx_seq_one_letter_code
_entity_poly.pdbx_strand_id
1 'polypeptide(L)'
;EPSPHVDWSAGAVELLSQARPWPETGELRRAGVSSFGFSGTNAHVIIEQAPEPVAAEEAPTADVPVPVAGVPVVGASVVPWVVSGRGAEALRGQAARLRAFAAGEPGLDVSGVGRSLATGRAVLENRA
;
A
#
# COMPACT_ATOMS: atom_id res chain seq x y z
N GLU A 1 23.55 -20.55 -14.48
CA GLU A 1 23.08 -21.78 -15.15
C GLU A 1 22.41 -22.69 -14.11
N PRO A 2 21.38 -23.47 -14.47
CA PRO A 2 20.71 -24.41 -13.55
C PRO A 2 21.64 -25.54 -13.09
N SER A 3 21.40 -26.09 -11.89
CA SER A 3 22.22 -27.19 -11.35
C SER A 3 22.10 -28.46 -12.21
N PRO A 4 23.20 -29.15 -12.54
CA PRO A 4 23.15 -30.41 -13.31
C PRO A 4 22.67 -31.61 -12.47
N HIS A 5 22.60 -31.46 -11.14
CA HIS A 5 22.15 -32.50 -10.22
C HIS A 5 20.62 -32.57 -10.09
N VAL A 6 19.89 -31.73 -10.83
CA VAL A 6 18.44 -31.67 -10.86
C VAL A 6 17.99 -31.95 -12.28
N ASP A 7 17.10 -32.93 -12.46
CA ASP A 7 16.40 -33.12 -13.72
C ASP A 7 15.28 -32.08 -13.83
N TRP A 8 15.58 -30.96 -14.47
CA TRP A 8 14.63 -29.87 -14.70
C TRP A 8 13.54 -30.22 -15.73
N SER A 9 13.66 -31.34 -16.47
CA SER A 9 12.67 -31.77 -17.46
C SER A 9 11.56 -32.66 -16.88
N ALA A 10 11.82 -33.30 -15.74
CA ALA A 10 10.93 -34.28 -15.13
C ALA A 10 9.88 -33.69 -14.16
N GLY A 11 9.80 -32.35 -14.02
CA GLY A 11 8.98 -31.69 -12.98
C GLY A 11 8.09 -30.57 -13.49
N ALA A 12 7.11 -30.18 -12.66
CA ALA A 12 6.25 -29.02 -12.88
C ALA A 12 6.87 -27.71 -12.34
N VAL A 13 8.21 -27.63 -12.29
CA VAL A 13 8.96 -26.51 -11.72
C VAL A 13 9.87 -25.89 -12.76
N GLU A 14 9.88 -24.56 -12.81
CA GLU A 14 10.74 -23.77 -13.71
C GLU A 14 11.47 -22.70 -12.88
N LEU A 15 12.72 -22.43 -13.21
CA LEU A 15 13.48 -21.34 -12.59
C LEU A 15 13.05 -19.98 -13.16
N LEU A 16 12.65 -19.07 -12.28
CA LEU A 16 12.39 -17.68 -12.65
C LEU A 16 13.72 -16.91 -12.80
N SER A 17 14.30 -16.92 -13.99
CA SER A 17 15.60 -16.29 -14.28
C SER A 17 15.51 -14.79 -14.56
N GLN A 18 14.31 -14.28 -14.87
CA GLN A 18 14.02 -12.86 -15.11
C GLN A 18 12.62 -12.53 -14.57
N ALA A 19 12.38 -11.26 -14.24
CA ALA A 19 11.05 -10.80 -13.85
C ALA A 19 10.07 -10.99 -15.02
N ARG A 20 8.92 -11.63 -14.75
CA ARG A 20 7.85 -11.84 -15.72
C ARG A 20 6.49 -11.51 -15.08
N PRO A 21 5.48 -11.13 -15.87
CA PRO A 21 4.13 -10.97 -15.36
C PRO A 21 3.61 -12.26 -14.72
N TRP A 22 2.89 -12.13 -13.61
CA TRP A 22 2.17 -13.26 -13.02
C TRP A 22 0.86 -13.46 -13.80
N PRO A 23 0.69 -14.58 -14.53
CA PRO A 23 -0.46 -14.81 -15.38
C PRO A 23 -1.78 -14.75 -14.62
N GLU A 24 -2.82 -14.24 -15.27
CA GLU A 24 -4.20 -14.30 -14.81
C GLU A 24 -4.84 -15.58 -15.35
N THR A 25 -5.19 -16.49 -14.45
CA THR A 25 -5.74 -17.80 -14.79
C THR A 25 -7.24 -17.92 -14.47
N GLY A 26 -7.85 -16.84 -13.94
CA GLY A 26 -9.19 -16.85 -13.37
C GLY A 26 -9.24 -17.35 -11.92
N GLU A 27 -8.13 -17.84 -11.38
CA GLU A 27 -7.99 -18.21 -9.96
C GLU A 27 -7.16 -17.19 -9.18
N LEU A 28 -7.32 -17.16 -7.86
CA LEU A 28 -6.47 -16.34 -6.98
C LEU A 28 -5.02 -16.81 -7.08
N ARG A 29 -4.10 -15.86 -7.24
CA ARG A 29 -2.66 -16.14 -7.27
C ARG A 29 -2.22 -16.73 -5.93
N ARG A 30 -1.45 -17.82 -5.95
CA ARG A 30 -0.89 -18.48 -4.76
C ARG A 30 0.61 -18.71 -4.89
N ALA A 31 1.34 -18.49 -3.80
CA ALA A 31 2.77 -18.79 -3.70
C ALA A 31 3.08 -19.60 -2.43
N GLY A 32 4.02 -20.54 -2.53
CA GLY A 32 4.59 -21.24 -1.39
C GLY A 32 5.90 -20.60 -0.95
N VAL A 33 6.10 -20.45 0.36
CA VAL A 33 7.36 -20.06 0.99
C VAL A 33 7.82 -21.21 1.88
N SER A 34 8.98 -21.79 1.56
CA SER A 34 9.58 -22.88 2.34
C SER A 34 10.85 -22.40 3.04
N SER A 35 11.04 -22.83 4.29
CA SER A 35 12.26 -22.61 5.07
C SER A 35 12.71 -23.92 5.70
N PHE A 36 13.96 -24.32 5.46
CA PHE A 36 14.56 -25.57 5.95
C PHE A 36 15.74 -25.24 6.87
N GLY A 37 15.55 -25.40 8.18
CA GLY A 37 16.57 -25.09 9.17
C GLY A 37 17.61 -26.20 9.31
N PHE A 38 18.87 -25.84 9.56
CA PHE A 38 19.96 -26.81 9.74
C PHE A 38 19.71 -27.81 10.88
N SER A 39 19.00 -27.41 11.93
CA SER A 39 18.59 -28.30 13.04
C SER A 39 17.56 -29.37 12.65
N GLY A 40 17.02 -29.32 11.43
CA GLY A 40 15.93 -30.18 10.96
C GLY A 40 14.53 -29.59 11.17
N THR A 41 14.40 -28.38 11.73
CA THR A 41 13.11 -27.70 11.83
C THR A 41 12.74 -27.04 10.51
N ASN A 42 11.58 -27.43 9.96
CA ASN A 42 11.09 -26.94 8.68
C ASN A 42 9.79 -26.16 8.87
N ALA A 43 9.58 -25.14 8.04
CA ALA A 43 8.34 -24.39 7.96
C ALA A 43 7.93 -24.19 6.50
N HIS A 44 6.63 -24.25 6.23
CA HIS A 44 6.06 -23.98 4.92
C HIS A 44 4.80 -23.14 5.07
N VAL A 45 4.69 -22.08 4.27
CA VAL A 45 3.54 -21.17 4.28
C VAL A 45 3.02 -21.01 2.86
N ILE A 46 1.70 -21.05 2.71
CA ILE A 46 1.01 -20.71 1.46
C ILE A 46 0.45 -19.30 1.61
N ILE A 47 0.77 -18.43 0.66
CA ILE A 47 0.29 -17.06 0.55
C ILE A 47 -0.67 -16.99 -0.63
N GLU A 48 -1.87 -16.48 -0.39
CA GLU A 48 -2.88 -16.24 -1.42
C GLU A 48 -3.06 -14.73 -1.64
N GLN A 49 -3.32 -14.34 -2.88
CA GLN A 49 -3.72 -12.99 -3.24
C GLN A 49 -4.96 -12.58 -2.42
N ALA A 50 -4.92 -11.38 -1.83
CA ALA A 50 -6.07 -10.82 -1.15
C ALA A 50 -7.27 -10.70 -2.11
N PRO A 51 -8.51 -10.90 -1.64
CA PRO A 51 -9.68 -10.67 -2.47
C PRO A 51 -9.66 -9.24 -3.02
N GLU A 52 -10.19 -9.07 -4.22
CA GLU A 52 -10.34 -7.73 -4.79
C GLU A 52 -11.18 -6.90 -3.81
N PRO A 53 -10.68 -5.74 -3.35
CA PRO A 53 -11.47 -4.89 -2.48
C PRO A 53 -12.72 -4.52 -3.25
N VAL A 54 -13.89 -4.88 -2.70
CA VAL A 54 -15.16 -4.36 -3.21
C VAL A 54 -14.98 -2.86 -3.23
N ALA A 55 -14.97 -2.27 -4.43
CA ALA A 55 -14.97 -0.82 -4.55
C ALA A 55 -16.13 -0.38 -3.67
N ALA A 56 -15.84 0.34 -2.58
CA ALA A 56 -16.90 0.95 -1.82
C ALA A 56 -17.64 1.79 -2.87
N GLU A 57 -18.85 1.35 -3.24
CA GLU A 57 -19.78 2.15 -4.03
C GLU A 57 -19.65 3.53 -3.44
N GLU A 58 -19.26 4.50 -4.27
CA GLU A 58 -19.10 5.89 -3.87
C GLU A 58 -20.27 6.20 -2.95
N ALA A 59 -19.99 6.31 -1.64
CA ALA A 59 -21.05 6.44 -0.67
C ALA A 59 -21.91 7.60 -1.18
N PRO A 60 -23.24 7.41 -1.33
CA PRO A 60 -24.09 8.42 -1.93
C PRO A 60 -23.73 9.71 -1.26
N THR A 61 -23.26 10.68 -2.05
CA THR A 61 -22.76 11.97 -1.56
C THR A 61 -23.71 12.41 -0.48
N ALA A 62 -23.30 12.24 0.79
CA ALA A 62 -24.21 12.44 1.89
C ALA A 62 -24.68 13.88 1.73
N ASP A 63 -25.99 14.05 1.53
CA ASP A 63 -26.61 15.34 1.27
C ASP A 63 -25.95 16.36 2.19
N VAL A 64 -25.14 17.23 1.57
CA VAL A 64 -24.47 18.30 2.27
C VAL A 64 -25.57 19.03 3.03
N PRO A 65 -25.49 19.18 4.37
CA PRO A 65 -26.52 19.91 5.09
C PRO A 65 -26.67 21.27 4.41
N VAL A 66 -27.88 21.54 3.92
CA VAL A 66 -28.22 22.78 3.22
C VAL A 66 -27.68 23.94 4.08
N PRO A 67 -26.87 24.86 3.53
CA PRO A 67 -26.28 25.90 4.33
C PRO A 67 -27.41 26.75 4.91
N VAL A 68 -27.35 26.98 6.22
CA VAL A 68 -28.08 28.07 6.87
C VAL A 68 -27.84 29.34 6.05
N ALA A 69 -28.92 29.96 5.56
CA ALA A 69 -28.87 31.09 4.65
C ALA A 69 -27.98 32.21 5.22
N GLY A 70 -26.84 32.47 4.57
CA GLY A 70 -25.96 33.60 4.90
C GLY A 70 -24.46 33.32 4.94
N VAL A 71 -24.02 32.05 4.85
CA VAL A 71 -22.57 31.73 4.79
C VAL A 71 -22.19 31.38 3.35
N PRO A 72 -21.27 32.10 2.70
CA PRO A 72 -20.89 31.81 1.32
C PRO A 72 -20.13 30.47 1.28
N VAL A 73 -20.69 29.46 0.62
CA VAL A 73 -19.97 28.22 0.28
C VAL A 73 -19.06 28.54 -0.90
N VAL A 74 -17.78 28.78 -0.63
CA VAL A 74 -16.77 29.07 -1.65
C VAL A 74 -15.69 27.99 -1.62
N GLY A 75 -15.57 27.24 -2.71
CA GLY A 75 -14.29 26.67 -3.18
C GLY A 75 -13.81 25.40 -2.48
N ALA A 76 -13.03 24.61 -3.23
CA ALA A 76 -12.30 23.41 -2.84
C ALA A 76 -12.16 23.18 -1.33
N SER A 77 -12.72 22.07 -0.83
CA SER A 77 -12.49 21.60 0.53
C SER A 77 -10.99 21.49 0.79
N VAL A 78 -10.48 22.31 1.72
CA VAL A 78 -9.08 22.24 2.15
C VAL A 78 -8.88 20.98 3.00
N VAL A 79 -7.98 20.09 2.60
CA VAL A 79 -7.64 18.87 3.34
C VAL A 79 -6.30 19.05 4.05
N PRO A 80 -6.25 19.02 5.41
CA PRO A 80 -4.99 19.14 6.13
C PRO A 80 -4.16 17.85 6.00
N TRP A 81 -2.88 18.01 5.66
CA TRP A 81 -1.90 16.93 5.67
C TRP A 81 -0.93 17.15 6.82
N VAL A 82 -1.22 16.50 7.94
CA VAL A 82 -0.41 16.61 9.15
C VAL A 82 0.83 15.73 9.07
N VAL A 83 1.98 16.26 9.51
CA VAL A 83 3.24 15.52 9.61
C VAL A 83 3.83 15.67 11.00
N SER A 84 4.43 14.60 11.53
CA SER A 84 5.11 14.66 12.82
C SER A 84 6.42 13.88 12.82
N GLY A 85 7.36 14.28 13.68
CA GLY A 85 8.69 13.67 13.78
C GLY A 85 9.29 13.77 15.18
N ARG A 86 10.21 12.84 15.51
CA ARG A 86 11.05 12.92 16.71
C ARG A 86 12.25 13.81 16.44
N GLY A 87 12.15 15.07 16.85
CA GLY A 87 13.08 16.15 16.47
C GLY A 87 12.78 16.81 15.10
N ALA A 88 13.31 18.01 14.92
CA ALA A 88 13.10 18.83 13.73
C ALA A 88 13.64 18.21 12.43
N GLU A 89 14.73 17.45 12.51
CA GLU A 89 15.29 16.75 11.35
C GLU A 89 14.36 15.63 10.87
N ALA A 90 13.82 14.83 11.80
CA ALA A 90 12.86 13.78 11.46
C ALA A 90 11.57 14.36 10.86
N LEU A 91 11.08 15.50 11.37
CA LEU A 91 9.92 16.20 10.81
C LEU A 91 10.18 16.63 9.35
N ARG A 92 11.33 17.26 9.09
CA ARG A 92 11.75 17.64 7.73
C ARG A 92 11.88 16.42 6.82
N GLY A 93 12.44 15.31 7.34
CA GLY A 93 12.54 14.05 6.61
C GLY A 93 11.18 13.45 6.25
N GLN A 94 10.18 13.53 7.14
CA GLN A 94 8.81 13.09 6.82
C GLN A 94 8.16 13.98 5.77
N ALA A 95 8.28 15.30 5.90
CA ALA A 95 7.74 16.24 4.91
C ALA A 95 8.34 16.02 3.52
N ALA A 96 9.66 15.79 3.43
CA ALA A 96 10.35 15.50 2.17
C ALA A 96 9.86 14.19 1.53
N ARG A 97 9.71 13.11 2.32
CA ARG A 97 9.16 11.83 1.83
C ARG A 97 7.72 11.97 1.35
N LEU A 98 6.87 12.67 2.08
CA LEU A 98 5.48 12.91 1.70
C LEU A 98 5.41 13.70 0.39
N ARG A 99 6.24 14.73 0.22
CA ARG A 99 6.32 15.49 -1.03
C ARG A 99 6.77 14.63 -2.20
N ALA A 100 7.81 13.80 -2.01
CA ALA A 100 8.31 12.92 -3.07
C ALA A 100 7.26 11.89 -3.50
N PHE A 101 6.54 11.31 -2.53
CA PHE A 101 5.40 10.43 -2.79
C PHE A 101 4.30 11.14 -3.58
N ALA A 102 3.86 12.32 -3.11
CA ALA A 102 2.78 13.06 -3.77
C ALA A 102 3.14 13.54 -5.19
N ALA A 103 4.42 13.79 -5.46
CA ALA A 103 4.89 14.15 -6.80
C ALA A 103 4.97 12.96 -7.77
N GLY A 104 5.04 11.72 -7.26
CA GLY A 104 5.19 10.50 -8.05
C GLY A 104 3.87 9.85 -8.49
N GLU A 105 2.73 10.28 -7.94
CA GLU A 105 1.43 9.60 -8.09
C GLU A 105 0.36 10.50 -8.73
N PRO A 106 0.21 10.45 -10.08
CA PRO A 106 -0.90 11.11 -10.76
C PRO A 106 -2.25 10.53 -10.30
N GLY A 107 -3.20 11.37 -9.90
CA GLY A 107 -4.53 10.92 -9.45
C GLY A 107 -4.62 10.53 -7.98
N LEU A 108 -3.64 10.93 -7.16
CA LEU A 108 -3.61 10.70 -5.72
C LEU A 108 -4.91 11.17 -5.03
N ASP A 109 -5.53 10.28 -4.23
CA ASP A 109 -6.64 10.65 -3.34
C ASP A 109 -6.13 11.51 -2.18
N VAL A 110 -6.29 12.82 -2.33
CA VAL A 110 -5.83 13.83 -1.35
C VAL A 110 -6.48 13.63 0.01
N SER A 111 -7.75 13.21 0.04
CA SER A 111 -8.51 12.96 1.27
C SER A 111 -8.05 11.67 1.95
N GLY A 112 -7.79 10.63 1.15
CA GLY A 112 -7.19 9.38 1.60
C GLY A 112 -5.84 9.59 2.29
N VAL A 113 -4.97 10.39 1.68
CA VAL A 113 -3.67 10.74 2.27
C VAL A 113 -3.84 11.50 3.58
N GLY A 114 -4.68 12.55 3.59
CA GLY A 114 -4.95 13.33 4.80
C GLY A 114 -5.46 12.45 5.94
N ARG A 115 -6.40 11.54 5.65
CA ARG A 115 -6.93 10.57 6.61
C ARG A 115 -5.84 9.63 7.13
N SER A 116 -5.06 9.01 6.24
CA SER A 116 -3.97 8.11 6.64
C SER A 116 -2.91 8.79 7.49
N LEU A 117 -2.59 10.06 7.21
CA LEU A 117 -1.65 10.85 8.02
C LEU A 117 -2.23 11.16 9.41
N ALA A 118 -3.52 11.49 9.50
CA ALA A 118 -4.16 11.86 10.75
C ALA A 118 -4.46 10.67 11.67
N THR A 119 -4.82 9.51 11.12
CA THR A 119 -5.32 8.37 11.91
C THR A 119 -4.41 7.14 11.89
N GLY A 120 -3.56 7.01 10.85
CA GLY A 120 -2.71 5.83 10.63
C GLY A 120 -1.24 6.06 10.98
N ARG A 121 -0.89 7.20 11.58
CA ARG A 121 0.49 7.53 11.98
C ARG A 121 0.54 7.90 13.46
N ALA A 122 1.65 7.54 14.10
CA ALA A 122 1.93 7.99 15.45
C ALA A 122 2.05 9.53 15.48
N VAL A 123 1.51 10.15 16.52
CA VAL A 123 1.59 11.60 16.72
C VAL A 123 2.80 11.91 17.60
N LEU A 124 3.83 12.51 16.99
CA LEU A 124 5.10 12.81 17.64
C LEU A 124 5.18 14.29 18.07
N GLU A 125 6.22 14.65 18.82
CA GLU A 125 6.29 15.93 19.53
C GLU A 125 6.56 17.14 18.62
N ASN A 126 7.24 16.97 17.48
CA ASN A 126 7.40 18.04 16.47
C ASN A 126 6.36 17.83 15.38
N ARG A 127 5.54 18.84 15.07
CA ARG A 127 4.39 18.74 14.18
C ARG A 127 4.31 19.93 13.22
N ALA A 128 3.80 19.68 12.01
CA ALA A 128 3.47 20.69 11.01
C ALA A 128 2.24 20.25 10.20
#